data_AF-A0A7X7V7P4-F1
#
_entry.id   AF-A0A7X7V7P4-F1
#
_cell.length_a   1.000
_cell.length_b   1.000
_cell.length_c   1.000
_cell.angle_alpha   90.00
_cell.angle_beta   90.00
_cell.angle_gamma   90.00
#
_symmetry.space_group_name_H-M   'P 1'
#
loop_
_entity.id
_entity.type
_entity.pdbx_description
1 polymer ?
#
loop_
_entity_poly.entity_id
_entity_poly.type
_entity_poly.pdbx_seq_one_letter_code
_entity_poly.pdbx_strand_id
1 'polypeptide(L)'
;MRREPKDDNPFAALLDFEFRRYATPGLIKVVYIVLLAAIVLSMLVGLVSGLGMLSSRWTVEIGLLTVFGSVVGAAVAVLLVRVGLEYAIATIRMSSDIAKMRDELRSYGPSAAAGQP
;
A
#
# COMPACT_ATOMS: atom_id res chain seq x y z
N MET A 1 -14.65 20.64 -26.51
CA MET A 1 -14.06 20.77 -25.15
C MET A 1 -13.76 19.37 -24.63
N ARG A 2 -12.48 18.97 -24.64
CA ARG A 2 -12.02 17.70 -24.08
C ARG A 2 -12.00 17.88 -22.56
N ARG A 3 -12.91 17.22 -21.83
CA ARG A 3 -12.87 17.26 -20.36
C ARG A 3 -11.61 16.50 -19.94
N GLU A 4 -10.59 17.21 -19.49
CA GLU A 4 -9.52 16.59 -18.71
C GLU A 4 -10.18 15.81 -17.58
N PRO A 5 -9.87 14.51 -17.40
CA PRO A 5 -10.28 13.82 -16.19
C PRO A 5 -9.64 14.58 -15.03
N LYS A 6 -10.48 15.26 -14.26
CA LYS A 6 -10.09 16.03 -13.09
C LYS A 6 -9.29 15.10 -12.18
N ASP A 7 -8.00 15.35 -12.06
CA ASP A 7 -7.13 14.62 -11.15
C ASP A 7 -7.71 14.74 -9.76
N ASP A 8 -8.23 13.62 -9.27
CA ASP A 8 -8.83 13.57 -7.96
C ASP A 8 -7.72 13.62 -6.91
N ASN A 9 -7.78 14.66 -6.08
CA ASN A 9 -6.80 14.92 -5.05
C ASN A 9 -6.61 13.65 -4.19
N PRO A 10 -5.44 13.00 -4.19
CA PRO A 10 -5.25 11.68 -3.57
C PRO A 10 -5.47 11.70 -2.05
N PHE A 11 -5.34 12.86 -1.42
CA PHE A 11 -5.66 13.06 0.00
C PHE A 11 -7.16 13.01 0.30
N ALA A 12 -8.01 13.46 -0.63
CA ALA A 12 -9.46 13.34 -0.47
C ALA A 12 -9.92 11.89 -0.60
N ALA A 13 -9.25 11.09 -1.43
CA ALA A 13 -9.51 9.64 -1.56
C ALA A 13 -9.04 8.84 -0.33
N LEU A 14 -8.02 9.28 0.39
CA LEU A 14 -7.56 8.65 1.64
C LEU A 14 -8.56 8.80 2.79
N LEU A 15 -9.31 9.89 2.82
CA LEU A 15 -10.31 10.19 3.85
C LEU A 15 -11.74 9.85 3.38
N ASP A 16 -11.88 9.19 2.23
CA ASP A 16 -13.14 8.65 1.75
C ASP A 16 -13.41 7.29 2.42
N PHE A 17 -13.98 7.33 3.63
CA PHE A 17 -14.39 6.15 4.39
C PHE A 17 -15.54 5.36 3.74
N GLU A 18 -16.14 5.90 2.67
CA GLU A 18 -17.21 5.26 1.92
C GLU A 18 -16.69 4.45 0.72
N PHE A 19 -15.37 4.51 0.43
CA PHE A 19 -14.69 3.78 -0.65
C PHE A 19 -15.38 3.88 -2.03
N ARG A 20 -16.11 4.98 -2.29
CA ARG A 20 -16.85 5.15 -3.55
C ARG A 20 -15.93 5.35 -4.75
N ARG A 21 -14.64 5.65 -4.52
CA ARG A 21 -13.59 5.77 -5.54
C ARG A 21 -12.62 4.59 -5.51
N TYR A 22 -12.43 3.97 -6.68
CA TYR A 22 -11.46 2.90 -6.88
C TYR A 22 -10.05 3.34 -6.46
N ALA A 23 -9.38 2.49 -5.67
CA ALA A 23 -8.00 2.64 -5.26
C ALA A 23 -7.09 2.78 -6.49
N THR A 24 -6.81 4.02 -6.85
CA THR A 24 -6.00 4.37 -8.02
C THR A 24 -4.54 4.04 -7.71
N PRO A 25 -3.70 3.68 -8.69
CA PRO A 25 -2.27 3.42 -8.46
C PRO A 25 -1.54 4.53 -7.70
N GLY A 26 -2.01 5.79 -7.81
CA GLY A 26 -1.48 6.93 -7.04
C GLY A 26 -1.70 6.83 -5.53
N LEU A 27 -2.82 6.24 -5.08
CA LEU A 27 -3.15 6.08 -3.66
C LEU A 27 -2.13 5.18 -2.94
N ILE A 28 -1.72 4.10 -3.60
CA ILE A 28 -0.77 3.11 -3.07
C ILE A 28 0.56 3.76 -2.70
N LYS A 29 1.03 4.72 -3.51
CA LYS A 29 2.25 5.47 -3.23
C LYS A 29 2.13 6.33 -1.98
N VAL A 30 0.99 6.98 -1.77
CA VAL A 30 0.76 7.81 -0.58
C VAL A 30 0.66 6.93 0.67
N VAL A 31 -0.07 5.82 0.59
CA VAL A 31 -0.17 4.83 1.67
C VAL A 31 1.21 4.30 2.05
N TYR A 32 2.06 3.97 1.07
CA TYR A 32 3.43 3.53 1.34
C TYR A 32 4.23 4.56 2.15
N ILE A 33 4.20 5.82 1.72
CA ILE A 33 4.96 6.89 2.39
C ILE A 33 4.47 7.09 3.83
N VAL A 34 3.15 7.09 4.04
CA VAL A 34 2.55 7.26 5.37
C VAL A 34 2.91 6.08 6.28
N LEU A 35 2.78 4.84 5.79
CA LEU A 35 3.16 3.65 6.56
C LEU A 35 4.64 3.61 6.88
N LEU A 36 5.50 3.97 5.92
CA LEU A 36 6.95 4.03 6.14
C LEU A 36 7.31 5.08 7.19
N ALA A 37 6.70 6.27 7.13
CA ALA A 37 6.89 7.31 8.14
C ALA A 37 6.42 6.85 9.53
N ALA A 38 5.28 6.16 9.61
CA ALA A 38 4.77 5.60 10.86
C ALA A 38 5.70 4.52 11.44
N ILE A 39 6.28 3.66 10.60
CA ILE A 39 7.27 2.66 11.03
C ILE A 39 8.51 3.35 11.60
N VAL A 40 9.06 4.35 10.90
CA VAL A 40 10.24 5.09 11.38
C VAL A 40 9.93 5.78 12.71
N LEU A 41 8.78 6.43 12.83
CA LEU A 41 8.37 7.08 14.07
C LEU A 41 8.22 6.06 15.22
N SER A 42 7.59 4.92 14.95
CA SER A 42 7.42 3.85 15.95
C SER A 42 8.75 3.26 16.39
N MET A 43 9.69 3.09 15.46
CA MET A 43 11.06 2.66 15.74
C MET A 43 11.76 3.66 16.66
N LEU A 44 11.68 4.96 16.36
CA LEU A 44 12.30 6.01 17.18
C LEU A 44 11.72 6.06 18.59
N VAL A 45 10.39 5.97 18.72
CA VAL A 45 9.71 5.88 20.03
C VAL A 45 10.18 4.66 20.80
N GLY A 46 10.27 3.50 20.15
CA GLY A 46 10.78 2.27 20.76
C GLY A 46 12.24 2.40 21.20
N LEU A 47 13.07 3.05 20.39
CA LEU A 47 14.49 3.27 20.70
C LEU A 47 14.65 4.18 21.92
N VAL A 48 13.98 5.34 21.94
CA VAL A 48 14.02 6.28 23.07
C VAL A 48 13.48 5.64 24.34
N SER A 49 12.37 4.91 24.25
CA SER A 49 11.76 4.22 25.40
C SER A 49 12.68 3.13 25.94
N GLY A 50 13.25 2.30 25.06
CA GLY A 50 14.17 1.23 25.43
C GLY A 50 15.46 1.76 26.06
N LEU A 51 16.04 2.83 25.51
CA LEU A 51 17.20 3.51 26.09
C LEU A 51 16.88 4.10 27.48
N GLY A 52 15.68 4.68 27.66
CA GLY A 52 15.22 5.15 28.97
C GLY A 52 15.05 4.03 30.00
N MET A 53 14.67 2.83 29.57
CA MET A 53 14.58 1.66 30.47
C MET A 53 15.95 1.11 30.88
N LEU A 54 17.00 1.31 30.08
CA LEU A 54 18.36 0.88 30.43
C LEU A 54 18.97 1.66 31.60
N SER A 55 18.44 2.84 31.95
CA SER A 55 18.95 3.63 33.07
C SER A 55 18.56 3.07 34.44
N SER A 56 17.62 2.12 34.50
CA SER A 56 17.15 1.51 35.76
C SER A 56 17.58 0.06 35.86
N ARG A 57 18.24 -0.32 36.97
CA ARG A 57 18.77 -1.69 37.19
C ARG A 57 17.72 -2.80 37.09
N TRP A 58 16.45 -2.48 37.38
CA TRP A 58 15.34 -3.43 37.34
C TRP A 58 14.78 -3.67 35.93
N THR A 59 15.07 -2.79 34.97
CA THR A 59 14.46 -2.81 33.64
C THR A 59 15.48 -2.97 32.51
N VAL A 60 16.75 -3.24 32.82
CA VAL A 60 17.83 -3.37 31.83
C VAL A 60 17.51 -4.42 30.76
N GLU A 61 17.07 -5.61 31.17
CA GLU A 61 16.77 -6.72 30.24
C GLU A 61 15.63 -6.34 29.28
N ILE A 62 14.56 -5.75 29.82
CA ILE A 62 13.41 -5.27 29.04
C ILE A 62 13.83 -4.12 28.12
N GLY A 63 14.69 -3.21 28.59
CA GLY A 63 15.20 -2.09 27.79
C GLY A 63 15.99 -2.58 26.58
N LEU A 64 16.87 -3.57 26.76
CA LEU A 64 17.66 -4.13 25.68
C LEU A 64 16.79 -4.85 24.64
N LEU A 65 15.83 -5.66 25.09
CA LEU A 65 14.85 -6.30 24.22
C LEU A 65 13.98 -5.28 23.48
N THR A 66 13.61 -4.18 24.12
CA THR A 66 12.83 -3.10 23.50
C THR A 66 13.61 -2.40 22.40
N VAL A 67 14.88 -2.06 22.65
CA VAL A 67 15.77 -1.45 21.64
C VAL A 67 15.93 -2.40 20.45
N PHE A 68 16.34 -3.65 20.69
CA PHE A 68 16.53 -4.63 19.63
C PHE A 68 15.22 -4.93 18.88
N GLY A 69 14.13 -5.13 19.63
CA GLY A 69 12.79 -5.38 19.10
C GLY A 69 12.25 -4.21 18.28
N SER A 70 12.58 -2.97 18.62
CA SER A 70 12.18 -1.80 17.81
C SER A 70 12.86 -1.78 16.44
N VAL A 71 14.15 -2.10 16.38
CA VAL A 71 14.93 -2.15 15.13
C VAL A 71 14.48 -3.32 14.26
N VAL A 72 14.44 -4.52 14.84
CA VAL A 72 14.01 -5.74 14.13
C VAL A 72 12.54 -5.64 13.72
N GLY A 73 11.69 -5.16 14.63
CA GLY A 73 10.27 -4.95 14.37
C GLY A 73 10.03 -3.96 13.24
N ALA A 74 10.79 -2.86 13.18
CA ALA A 74 10.72 -1.91 12.07
C ALA A 74 11.15 -2.56 10.75
N ALA A 75 12.24 -3.33 10.73
CA ALA A 75 12.68 -4.03 9.53
C ALA A 75 11.62 -5.03 9.01
N VAL A 76 11.05 -5.84 9.91
CA VAL A 76 9.96 -6.77 9.58
C VAL A 76 8.73 -6.02 9.09
N ALA A 77 8.34 -4.92 9.74
CA ALA A 77 7.20 -4.11 9.33
C ALA A 77 7.39 -3.54 7.91
N VAL A 78 8.59 -3.08 7.54
CA VAL A 78 8.89 -2.62 6.18
C VAL A 78 8.70 -3.75 5.16
N LEU A 79 9.18 -4.96 5.47
CA LEU A 79 9.00 -6.13 4.60
C LEU A 79 7.51 -6.50 4.45
N LEU A 80 6.75 -6.48 5.54
CA LEU A 80 5.31 -6.76 5.49
C LEU A 80 4.55 -5.72 4.67
N VAL A 81 4.88 -4.43 4.83
CA VAL A 81 4.31 -3.36 3.99
C VAL A 81 4.66 -3.58 2.52
N ARG A 82 5.91 -3.95 2.20
CA ARG A 82 6.33 -4.29 0.82
C ARG A 82 5.46 -5.40 0.22
N VAL A 83 5.35 -6.53 0.92
CA VAL A 83 4.58 -7.68 0.47
C VAL A 83 3.10 -7.34 0.32
N GLY A 84 2.52 -6.63 1.30
CA GLY A 84 1.12 -6.21 1.25
C GLY A 84 0.81 -5.26 0.08
N LEU A 85 1.73 -4.34 -0.21
CA LEU A 85 1.58 -3.43 -1.34
C LEU A 85 1.76 -4.12 -2.69
N GLU A 86 2.72 -5.04 -2.80
CA GLU A 86 2.89 -5.87 -4.00
C GLU A 86 1.64 -6.69 -4.27
N TYR A 87 1.06 -7.29 -3.23
CA TYR A 87 -0.22 -7.99 -3.31
C TYR A 87 -1.35 -7.07 -3.79
N ALA A 88 -1.52 -5.89 -3.18
CA ALA A 88 -2.55 -4.94 -3.57
C ALA A 88 -2.43 -4.49 -5.03
N ILE A 89 -1.21 -4.16 -5.48
CA ILE A 89 -0.93 -3.78 -6.87
C ILE A 89 -1.25 -4.96 -7.82
N ALA A 90 -0.83 -6.17 -7.45
CA ALA A 90 -1.06 -7.37 -8.26
C ALA A 90 -2.56 -7.65 -8.45
N THR A 91 -3.36 -7.52 -7.38
CA THR A 91 -4.81 -7.69 -7.45
C THR A 91 -5.46 -6.67 -8.37
N ILE A 92 -5.12 -5.37 -8.22
CA ILE A 92 -5.69 -4.30 -9.06
C ILE A 92 -5.32 -4.51 -10.54
N ARG A 93 -4.06 -4.90 -10.80
CA ARG A 93 -3.59 -5.17 -12.16
C ARG A 93 -4.31 -6.36 -12.77
N MET A 94 -4.49 -7.44 -12.01
CA MET A 94 -5.23 -8.62 -12.45
C MET A 94 -6.69 -8.27 -12.81
N SER A 95 -7.39 -7.49 -11.98
CA SER A 95 -8.75 -7.03 -12.30
C SER A 95 -8.80 -6.19 -13.57
N SER A 96 -7.78 -5.36 -13.79
CA SER A 96 -7.67 -4.52 -14.99
C SER A 96 -7.40 -5.34 -16.25
N ASP A 97 -6.57 -6.38 -16.15
CA ASP A 97 -6.24 -7.25 -17.28
C ASP A 97 -7.43 -8.13 -17.69
N ILE A 98 -8.21 -8.63 -16.72
CA ILE A 98 -9.47 -9.35 -16.98
C ILE A 98 -10.47 -8.45 -17.72
N ALA A 99 -10.59 -7.18 -17.33
CA ALA A 99 -11.47 -6.23 -17.99
C ALA A 99 -11.09 -6.01 -19.46
N LYS A 100 -9.79 -5.88 -19.75
CA LYS A 100 -9.27 -5.72 -21.12
C LYS A 100 -9.53 -6.96 -21.99
N MET A 101 -9.26 -8.16 -21.47
CA MET A 101 -9.50 -9.42 -22.21
C MET A 101 -10.97 -9.56 -22.63
N ARG A 102 -11.91 -9.19 -21.75
CA ARG A 102 -13.35 -9.20 -22.08
C ARG A 102 -13.68 -8.27 -23.24
N ASP A 103 -13.07 -7.08 -23.27
CA ASP A 103 -13.34 -6.07 -24.28
C ASP A 103 -12.73 -6.48 -25.63
N GLU A 104 -11.54 -7.11 -25.64
CA GLU A 104 -10.92 -7.70 -26.84
C GLU A 104 -11.78 -8.83 -27.44
N LEU A 105 -12.27 -9.76 -26.61
CA LEU A 105 -13.16 -10.84 -27.07
C LEU A 105 -14.46 -10.30 -27.69
N ARG A 106 -15.02 -9.22 -27.15
CA ARG A 106 -16.19 -8.54 -27.73
C ARG A 106 -15.88 -7.91 -29.08
N SER A 107 -14.66 -7.42 -29.30
CA SER A 107 -14.26 -6.88 -30.60
C SER A 107 -13.95 -7.94 -31.66
N TYR A 108 -13.68 -9.19 -31.27
CA TYR A 108 -13.45 -10.31 -32.19
C TYR A 108 -14.75 -10.98 -32.68
N GLY A 109 -15.80 -10.97 -31.86
CA GLY A 109 -17.10 -11.61 -32.17
C GLY A 109 -17.88 -11.11 -33.40
N PRO A 110 -17.82 -9.84 -33.83
CA PRO A 110 -18.56 -9.34 -35.00
C PRO A 110 -17.90 -9.68 -36.35
N SER A 111 -16.58 -9.78 -36.39
CA SER A 111 -15.81 -9.95 -37.64
C SER A 111 -15.83 -11.38 -38.18
N ALA A 112 -16.05 -12.37 -37.31
CA ALA A 112 -16.20 -13.78 -37.72
C ALA A 112 -17.57 -14.07 -38.37
N ALA A 113 -18.59 -13.25 -38.12
CA ALA A 113 -19.94 -13.42 -38.64
C ALA A 113 -20.20 -12.70 -39.99
N ALA A 114 -19.33 -11.75 -40.38
CA ALA A 114 -19.53 -10.89 -41.56
C ALA A 114 -18.71 -11.31 -42.80
N GLY A 115 -18.00 -12.45 -42.75
CA GLY A 115 -16.99 -12.85 -43.74
C GLY A 115 -17.30 -14.11 -44.55
N GLN A 116 -18.55 -14.38 -44.91
CA GLN A 116 -18.88 -15.44 -45.88
C GLN A 116 -19.96 -14.99 -46.88
N PRO A 117 -19.58 -14.52 -48.07
CA PRO A 117 -20.24 -14.89 -49.32
C PRO A 117 -19.66 -16.19 -49.89
#